data_AF-A0A836QIM3-F1
#
_entry.id   AF-A0A836QIM3-F1
#
_cell.length_a   1.000
_cell.length_b   1.000
_cell.length_c   1.000
_cell.angle_alpha   90.00
_cell.angle_beta   90.00
_cell.angle_gamma   90.00
#
_symmetry.space_group_name_H-M   'P 1'
#
loop_
_entity.id
_entity.type
_entity.pdbx_description
1 polymer ?
#
loop_
_entity_poly.entity_id
_entity_poly.type
_entity_poly.pdbx_seq_one_letter_code
_entity_poly.pdbx_strand_id
1 'polypeptide(L)' 'MLLELNQITKTYQRGVEQVNALRGTDLTVEKNEYVAIMGPSGSGKSTLM' A
#
# COMPACT_ATOMS: atom_id res chain seq x y z
N MET A 1 5.66 5.64 -17.48
CA MET A 1 5.13 4.82 -16.38
C MET A 1 6.04 3.64 -16.11
N LEU A 2 6.49 3.45 -14.87
CA LEU A 2 7.28 2.28 -14.44
C LEU A 2 6.44 1.33 -13.57
N LEU A 3 5.62 1.88 -12.68
CA LEU A 3 4.76 1.13 -11.77
C LEU A 3 3.40 1.84 -11.64
N GLU A 4 2.33 1.07 -11.68
CA GLU A 4 0.96 1.54 -11.53
C GLU A 4 0.19 0.55 -10.65
N LEU A 5 -0.45 1.08 -9.62
CA LEU A 5 -1.30 0.38 -8.68
C LEU A 5 -2.67 1.05 -8.74
N ASN A 6 -3.71 0.26 -9.02
CA ASN A 6 -5.07 0.74 -9.19
C ASN A 6 -6.00 0.03 -8.22
N GLN A 7 -6.58 0.78 -7.29
CA GLN A 7 -7.58 0.35 -6.31
C GLN A 7 -7.18 -0.91 -5.54
N ILE A 8 -5.89 -1.05 -5.22
CA ILE A 8 -5.40 -2.25 -4.54
C ILE A 8 -5.87 -2.27 -3.09
N THR A 9 -6.36 -3.44 -2.70
CA THR A 9 -6.84 -3.75 -1.36
C THR A 9 -6.05 -4.92 -0.80
N LYS A 10 -5.80 -4.90 0.51
CA LYS A 10 -5.20 -6.04 1.20
C LYS A 10 -5.75 -6.13 2.60
N THR A 11 -6.33 -7.28 2.91
CA THR A 11 -6.77 -7.65 4.24
C THR A 11 -5.92 -8.80 4.75
N TYR A 12 -5.41 -8.67 5.96
CA TYR A 12 -4.75 -9.75 6.68
C TYR A 12 -5.69 -10.32 7.73
N GLN A 13 -5.71 -11.64 7.84
CA GLN A 13 -6.37 -12.32 8.96
C GLN A 13 -5.36 -12.47 10.10
N ARG A 14 -5.71 -11.97 11.29
CA ARG A 14 -4.91 -12.11 12.50
C ARG A 14 -5.77 -12.76 13.59
N GLY A 15 -5.72 -14.09 13.63
CA GLY A 15 -6.61 -14.87 14.49
C GLY A 15 -8.06 -14.70 14.05
N VAL A 16 -8.91 -14.15 14.93
CA VAL A 16 -10.32 -13.84 14.61
C VAL A 16 -10.52 -12.44 14.01
N GLU A 17 -9.51 -11.57 14.09
CA GLU A 17 -9.61 -10.19 13.58
C GLU A 17 -9.17 -10.08 12.13
N GLN A 18 -9.80 -9.15 11.41
CA GLN A 18 -9.40 -8.74 10.07
C GLN A 18 -8.78 -7.35 10.09
N VAL A 19 -7.59 -7.23 9.51
CA VAL A 19 -6.88 -5.96 9.37
C VAL A 19 -6.85 -5.56 7.90
N ASN A 20 -7.63 -4.53 7.55
CA ASN A 20 -7.62 -3.92 6.23
C ASN A 20 -6.40 -2.98 6.11
N ALA A 21 -5.28 -3.55 5.67
CA ALA A 21 -3.99 -2.87 5.54
C ALA A 21 -3.94 -1.91 4.33
N LEU A 22 -4.57 -2.26 3.20
CA LEU A 22 -4.80 -1.36 2.07
C LEU A 22 -6.29 -1.32 1.76
N ARG A 23 -6.83 -0.12 1.52
CA ARG A 23 -8.27 0.16 1.42
C ARG A 23 -8.63 0.84 0.09
N GLY A 24 -8.16 0.28 -1.03
CA GLY A 24 -8.36 0.88 -2.35
C GLY A 24 -7.36 2.00 -2.57
N THR A 25 -6.07 1.64 -2.64
CA THR A 25 -4.98 2.60 -2.82
C THR A 25 -4.59 2.68 -4.29
N ASP A 26 -4.45 3.90 -4.79
CA ASP A 26 -3.87 4.18 -6.10
C ASP A 26 -2.44 4.72 -5.93
N LEU A 27 -1.51 4.28 -6.78
CA LEU A 27 -0.16 4.82 -6.84
C LEU A 27 0.41 4.67 -8.25
N THR A 28 0.90 5.76 -8.81
CA THR A 28 1.65 5.75 -10.07
C THR A 28 3.06 6.24 -9.76
N VAL A 29 4.06 5.50 -10.25
CA VAL A 29 5.47 5.90 -10.18
C VAL A 29 6.04 5.91 -11.59
N GLU A 30 6.57 7.06 -11.97
CA GLU A 30 7.15 7.29 -13.27
C GLU A 30 8.61 6.83 -13.37
N LYS A 31 9.08 6.66 -14.61
CA LYS A 31 10.47 6.26 -14.83
C LYS A 31 11.40 7.37 -14.33
N ASN A 32 12.43 6.98 -13.59
CA ASN A 32 13.40 7.88 -12.94
C ASN A 32 12.83 8.73 -11.78
N GLU A 33 11.63 8.38 -11.28
CA GLU A 33 11.08 9.00 -10.08
C GLU A 33 11.67 8.34 -8.81
N TYR A 34 11.98 9.15 -7.80
CA TYR A 34 12.47 8.68 -6.51
C TYR A 34 11.46 9.05 -5.43
N VAL A 35 10.75 8.05 -4.90
CA VAL A 35 9.59 8.24 -4.02
C VAL A 35 9.89 7.67 -2.64
N ALA A 36 9.44 8.38 -1.60
CA ALA A 36 9.46 7.90 -0.21
C ALA A 36 8.04 7.73 0.32
N ILE A 37 7.77 6.58 0.96
CA ILE A 37 6.47 6.28 1.58
C ILE A 37 6.58 6.51 3.09
N MET A 38 5.86 7.51 3.59
CA MET A 38 5.91 7.96 4.99
C MET A 38 4.55 7.79 5.70
N GLY A 39 4.56 7.62 7.02
CA GLY A 39 3.33 7.51 7.82
C GLY A 39 3.48 6.72 9.12
N PRO A 40 2.51 6.83 10.05
CA PRO A 40 2.56 6.20 11.37
C PRO A 40 2.59 4.67 11.30
N SER A 41 3.02 3.99 12.37
CA SER A 41 3.00 2.53 12.43
C SER A 41 1.59 1.98 12.16
N GLY A 42 1.49 0.92 11.36
CA GLY A 42 0.20 0.31 10.97
C GLY A 42 -0.52 0.95 9.78
N SER A 43 -0.01 2.03 9.18
CA SER A 43 -0.68 2.71 8.05
C SER A 43 -0.63 1.97 6.69
N GLY A 44 -0.13 0.73 6.63
CA GLY A 44 -0.08 -0.05 5.39
C GLY A 44 1.18 0.11 4.52
N LYS A 45 2.17 0.90 4.95
CA LYS A 45 3.41 1.16 4.16
C LYS A 45 4.17 -0.11 3.79
N SER A 46 4.45 -0.97 4.77
CA SER A 46 5.13 -2.25 4.54
C SER A 46 4.27 -3.27 3.81
N THR A 47 2.98 -3.01 3.65
CA THR A 47 2.09 -3.81 2.79
C THR A 47 2.12 -3.31 1.35
N LEU A 48 2.41 -2.02 1.13
CA LEU A 48 2.52 -1.40 -0.18
C LEU A 48 3.90 -1.65 -0.84
N MET A 49 4.93 -1.93 -0.03
CA MET A 49 6.29 -2.32 -0.45
C MET A 49 6.42 -3.84 -0.56
#